data_AF-C5KJ15-F1
#
_entry.id   AF-C5KJ15-F1
#
_cell.length_a   1.000
_cell.length_b   1.000
_cell.length_c   1.000
_cell.angle_alpha   90.00
_cell.angle_beta   90.00
_cell.angle_gamma   90.00
#
_symmetry.space_group_name_H-M   'P 1'
#
loop_
_entity.id
_entity.type
_entity.pdbx_description
1 polymer ?
#
loop_
_entity_poly.entity_id
_entity_poly.type
_entity_poly.pdbx_seq_one_letter_code
_entity_poly.pdbx_strand_id
1 'polypeptide(L)'
;MGLAEEALLVWRPLIYKEGSRAQSRKDIHFHHTAECYANTGGQKSKATPIGAVAKFATKGHEVEKKNLAEMAMDYGTVYVASVSMGANYDQTLKAFSEAEDYDGCSVIVAYSPCIEHKNLDAMTHTMQHQATVAASGYFPIYRYNPMLKRMGKNPFVLDTKKLTMGVDAVLDNEMRFGALKKRDADLYKKYRSELDAWVRERYSKYQRWAALGHEDISNGVPLTLLYGTETGTTEALAYRVAELARQRGYAVRSWSAMRWT
;
A
#
# COMPACT_ATOMS: atom_id res chain seq x y z
N MET A 1 11.37 -20.63 -15.19
CA MET A 1 10.66 -19.35 -14.94
C MET A 1 9.30 -19.69 -14.35
N GLY A 2 9.22 -19.93 -13.03
CA GLY A 2 7.98 -20.25 -12.33
C GLY A 2 7.39 -18.99 -11.71
N LEU A 3 6.09 -18.77 -11.92
CA LEU A 3 5.34 -17.62 -11.45
C LEU A 3 5.21 -17.61 -9.92
N ALA A 4 5.11 -16.39 -9.40
CA ALA A 4 5.18 -16.00 -8.01
C ALA A 4 4.00 -16.52 -7.17
N GLU A 5 4.27 -16.89 -5.92
CA GLU A 5 3.28 -16.85 -4.84
C GLU A 5 3.87 -16.13 -3.63
N GLU A 6 3.66 -14.81 -3.60
CA GLU A 6 3.37 -14.12 -2.35
C GLU A 6 1.88 -14.39 -2.08
N ALA A 7 1.51 -14.84 -0.88
CA ALA A 7 0.13 -15.25 -0.59
C ALA A 7 -0.80 -14.03 -0.71
N LEU A 8 -1.55 -13.99 -1.81
CA LEU A 8 -2.59 -13.02 -2.07
C LEU A 8 -3.92 -13.71 -1.79
N LEU A 9 -4.47 -13.48 -0.61
CA LEU A 9 -5.80 -13.99 -0.27
C LEU A 9 -6.81 -13.06 -0.93
N VAL A 10 -7.47 -13.54 -1.98
CA VAL A 10 -8.65 -12.86 -2.54
C VAL A 10 -9.84 -13.27 -1.69
N TRP A 11 -10.28 -12.38 -0.81
CA TRP A 11 -11.52 -12.58 -0.08
C TRP A 11 -12.67 -12.16 -0.99
N ARG A 12 -13.51 -13.13 -1.36
CA ARG A 12 -14.77 -12.91 -2.07
C ARG A 12 -15.91 -12.98 -1.06
N PRO A 13 -16.55 -11.87 -0.71
CA PRO A 13 -17.79 -11.96 0.04
C PRO A 13 -18.82 -12.70 -0.82
N LEU A 14 -19.33 -13.82 -0.32
CA LEU A 14 -20.47 -14.56 -0.87
C LEU A 14 -21.73 -13.70 -0.69
N ILE A 15 -21.94 -12.72 -1.56
CA ILE A 15 -23.21 -12.01 -1.64
C ILE A 15 -24.12 -12.84 -2.54
N TYR A 16 -24.86 -13.78 -1.96
CA TYR A 16 -26.07 -14.31 -2.60
C TYR A 16 -27.07 -13.16 -2.75
N LYS A 17 -27.12 -12.55 -3.94
CA LYS A 17 -28.25 -11.73 -4.36
C LYS A 17 -28.83 -12.37 -5.62
N GLU A 18 -30.00 -12.99 -5.44
CA GLU A 18 -30.89 -13.34 -6.54
C GLU A 18 -31.14 -12.10 -7.41
N GLY A 19 -31.12 -12.30 -8.74
CA GLY A 19 -31.58 -11.30 -9.70
C GLY A 19 -30.49 -10.46 -10.36
N SER A 20 -30.03 -10.93 -11.53
CA SER A 20 -29.75 -10.11 -12.72
C SER A 20 -29.19 -8.69 -12.51
N ARG A 21 -27.92 -8.58 -12.09
CA ARG A 21 -27.12 -7.36 -12.32
C ARG A 21 -25.67 -7.76 -12.56
N ALA A 22 -25.05 -7.19 -13.58
CA ALA A 22 -23.60 -7.21 -13.76
C ALA A 22 -22.97 -6.43 -12.58
N GLN A 23 -22.77 -7.13 -11.47
CA GLN A 23 -22.17 -6.57 -10.26
C GLN A 23 -20.72 -6.21 -10.59
N SER A 24 -20.33 -4.95 -10.39
CA SER A 24 -18.91 -4.63 -10.23
C SER A 24 -18.38 -5.56 -9.15
N ARG A 25 -17.47 -6.48 -9.51
CA ARG A 25 -16.95 -7.44 -8.55
C ARG A 25 -16.27 -6.68 -7.42
N LYS A 26 -16.87 -6.74 -6.23
CA LYS A 26 -16.22 -6.36 -4.97
C LYS A 26 -15.19 -7.44 -4.67
N ASP A 27 -13.95 -7.18 -5.04
CA ASP A 27 -12.83 -8.09 -4.78
C ASP A 27 -11.91 -7.42 -3.74
N ILE A 28 -11.71 -8.08 -2.60
CA ILE A 28 -10.74 -7.64 -1.58
C ILE A 28 -9.50 -8.49 -1.70
N HIS A 29 -8.41 -7.88 -2.12
CA HIS A 29 -7.10 -8.48 -2.21
C HIS A 29 -6.32 -8.21 -0.92
N PHE A 30 -6.19 -9.23 -0.08
CA PHE A 30 -5.43 -9.16 1.15
C PHE A 30 -4.04 -9.76 0.96
N HIS A 31 -3.01 -8.92 1.04
CA HIS A 31 -1.63 -9.29 0.81
C HIS A 31 -0.83 -9.23 2.10
N HIS A 32 -0.32 -10.38 2.55
CA HIS A 32 0.57 -10.45 3.71
C HIS A 32 2.02 -10.33 3.23
N THR A 33 2.68 -9.23 3.58
CA THR A 33 4.08 -9.02 3.20
C THR A 33 5.02 -9.50 4.31
N ALA A 34 5.60 -10.68 4.11
CA ALA A 34 6.78 -11.15 4.83
C ALA A 34 8.10 -10.72 4.17
N GLU A 35 8.05 -9.92 3.09
CA GLU A 35 9.22 -9.37 2.38
C GLU A 35 10.22 -10.41 1.84
N CYS A 36 9.81 -11.68 1.80
CA CYS A 36 10.53 -12.82 1.25
C CYS A 36 9.55 -13.95 0.99
N TYR A 37 9.98 -14.96 0.23
CA TYR A 37 9.24 -16.20 0.09
C TYR A 37 9.47 -17.09 1.31
N ALA A 38 8.63 -16.90 2.34
CA ALA A 38 8.76 -17.60 3.61
C ALA A 38 8.62 -19.13 3.48
N ASN A 39 7.65 -19.61 2.69
CA ASN A 39 7.38 -21.04 2.54
C ASN A 39 8.54 -21.82 1.90
N THR A 40 9.31 -21.19 1.00
CA THR A 40 10.46 -21.81 0.33
C THR A 40 11.79 -21.51 1.04
N GLY A 41 11.70 -21.12 2.32
CA GLY A 41 12.82 -20.89 3.22
C GLY A 41 13.56 -19.59 2.95
N GLY A 42 12.83 -18.48 2.76
CA GLY A 42 13.39 -17.13 2.76
C GLY A 42 14.12 -16.73 1.47
N GLN A 43 13.54 -17.02 0.30
CA GLN A 43 14.08 -16.53 -0.97
C GLN A 43 13.72 -15.06 -1.20
N LYS A 44 14.59 -14.29 -1.88
CA LYS A 44 14.31 -12.88 -2.20
C LYS A 44 13.04 -12.76 -3.04
N SER A 45 12.23 -11.75 -2.74
CA SER A 45 11.09 -11.33 -3.57
C SER A 45 11.26 -9.87 -4.00
N LYS A 46 10.34 -9.35 -4.83
CA LYS A 46 10.33 -7.91 -5.17
C LYS A 46 9.92 -7.02 -3.99
N ALA A 47 9.39 -7.62 -2.93
CA ALA A 47 9.06 -6.95 -1.67
C ALA A 47 10.23 -6.92 -0.68
N THR A 48 11.36 -7.59 -0.99
CA THR A 48 12.56 -7.58 -0.15
C THR A 48 13.16 -6.16 -0.12
N PRO A 49 13.42 -5.59 1.07
CA PRO A 49 13.98 -4.25 1.23
C PRO A 49 15.47 -4.22 0.88
N ILE A 50 15.99 -3.03 0.56
CA ILE A 50 17.43 -2.85 0.34
C ILE A 50 18.24 -3.25 1.58
N GLY A 51 19.37 -3.93 1.37
CA GLY A 51 20.25 -4.40 2.43
C GLY A 51 19.80 -5.66 3.18
N ALA A 52 18.59 -6.18 2.98
CA ALA A 52 18.19 -7.44 3.60
C ALA A 52 18.87 -8.64 2.93
N VAL A 53 19.43 -9.53 3.75
CA VAL A 53 19.99 -10.80 3.30
C VAL A 53 18.86 -11.83 3.18
N ALA A 54 18.76 -12.44 1.99
CA ALA A 54 17.84 -13.55 1.69
C ALA A 54 18.52 -14.54 0.74
N LYS A 55 17.94 -15.73 0.52
CA LYS A 55 18.44 -16.63 -0.53
C LYS A 55 18.33 -15.92 -1.89
N PHE A 56 19.39 -16.02 -2.71
CA PHE A 56 19.61 -15.25 -3.95
C PHE A 56 19.87 -13.74 -3.79
N ALA A 57 19.96 -13.24 -2.56
CA ALA A 57 20.40 -11.90 -2.20
C ALA A 57 21.37 -12.00 -1.00
N THR A 58 22.39 -12.86 -1.12
CA THR A 58 23.32 -13.09 -0.01
C THR A 58 24.08 -11.82 0.33
N LYS A 59 24.45 -11.01 -0.67
CA LYS A 59 25.10 -9.68 -0.54
C LYS A 59 24.20 -8.56 0.01
N GLY A 60 22.99 -8.89 0.44
CA GLY A 60 21.93 -7.91 0.65
C GLY A 60 21.20 -7.65 -0.67
N HIS A 61 19.91 -7.34 -0.58
CA HIS A 61 19.14 -6.92 -1.76
C HIS A 61 19.60 -5.52 -2.19
N GLU A 62 19.82 -5.34 -3.49
CA GLU A 62 20.49 -4.15 -4.05
C GLU A 62 19.49 -3.07 -4.49
N VAL A 63 18.22 -3.42 -4.59
CA VAL A 63 17.17 -2.56 -5.15
C VAL A 63 16.18 -2.16 -4.05
N GLU A 64 15.50 -1.04 -4.25
CA GLU A 64 14.40 -0.64 -3.38
C GLU A 64 13.23 -1.62 -3.45
N LYS A 65 12.45 -1.64 -2.37
CA LYS A 65 11.23 -2.46 -2.28
C LYS A 65 10.20 -1.96 -3.29
N LYS A 66 9.63 -2.87 -4.08
CA LYS A 66 8.50 -2.55 -4.96
C LYS A 66 7.29 -2.10 -4.12
N ASN A 67 6.77 -0.91 -4.40
CA ASN A 67 5.62 -0.36 -3.69
C ASN A 67 4.29 -0.70 -4.39
N LEU A 68 3.79 -1.92 -4.16
CA LEU A 68 2.52 -2.40 -4.75
C LEU A 68 1.34 -1.51 -4.41
N ALA A 69 1.29 -0.99 -3.18
CA ALA A 69 0.19 -0.16 -2.70
C ALA A 69 0.15 1.19 -3.42
N GLU A 70 1.29 1.85 -3.64
CA GLU A 70 1.33 3.07 -4.47
C GLU A 70 0.88 2.82 -5.91
N MET A 71 1.37 1.75 -6.54
CA MET A 71 0.93 1.38 -7.88
C MET A 71 -0.58 1.12 -7.97
N ALA A 72 -1.18 0.62 -6.88
CA ALA A 72 -2.63 0.44 -6.79
C ALA A 72 -3.36 1.77 -6.60
N MET A 73 -2.80 2.71 -5.82
CA MET A 73 -3.35 4.05 -5.62
C MET A 73 -3.34 4.87 -6.90
N ASP A 74 -2.36 4.69 -7.79
CA ASP A 74 -2.28 5.37 -9.09
C ASP A 74 -3.49 5.11 -9.99
N TYR A 75 -4.21 4.01 -9.78
CA TYR A 75 -5.48 3.76 -10.48
C TYR A 75 -6.59 4.74 -10.10
N GLY A 76 -6.48 5.40 -8.95
CA GLY A 76 -7.45 6.37 -8.44
C GLY A 76 -8.78 5.78 -7.96
N THR A 77 -9.15 4.59 -8.47
CA THR A 77 -10.43 3.91 -8.23
C THR A 77 -10.30 2.65 -7.37
N VAL A 78 -9.14 2.41 -6.78
CA VAL A 78 -8.87 1.23 -5.94
C VAL A 78 -8.75 1.72 -4.49
N TYR A 79 -9.47 1.08 -3.56
CA TYR A 79 -9.23 1.33 -2.15
C TYR A 79 -7.93 0.66 -1.75
N VAL A 80 -7.02 1.38 -1.10
CA VAL A 80 -5.71 0.83 -0.70
C VAL A 80 -5.47 1.12 0.77
N ALA A 81 -5.07 0.12 1.54
CA ALA A 81 -4.65 0.30 2.91
C ALA A 81 -3.33 -0.42 3.19
N SER A 82 -2.43 0.25 3.92
CA SER A 82 -1.24 -0.35 4.50
C SER A 82 -1.48 -0.48 6.00
N VAL A 83 -1.43 -1.71 6.53
CA VAL A 83 -1.83 -2.03 7.92
C VAL A 83 -0.73 -2.78 8.66
N SER A 84 -0.66 -2.55 9.97
CA SER A 84 0.21 -3.27 10.89
C SER A 84 -0.51 -3.41 12.22
N MET A 85 -0.95 -4.63 12.53
CA MET A 85 -1.83 -4.91 13.67
C MET A 85 -1.19 -4.52 15.00
N GLY A 86 0.09 -4.83 15.21
CA GLY A 86 0.82 -4.45 16.42
C GLY A 86 1.08 -2.95 16.57
N ALA A 87 1.01 -2.18 15.47
CA ALA A 87 1.19 -0.73 15.53
C ALA A 87 -0.11 0.03 15.81
N ASN A 88 -1.21 -0.38 15.16
CA ASN A 88 -2.52 0.21 15.41
C ASN A 88 -3.64 -0.78 15.06
N TYR A 89 -4.21 -1.39 16.10
CA TYR A 89 -5.29 -2.36 15.96
C TYR A 89 -6.58 -1.73 15.41
N ASP A 90 -6.97 -0.56 15.93
CA ASP A 90 -8.18 0.16 15.51
C ASP A 90 -8.11 0.57 14.04
N GLN A 91 -6.93 1.02 13.59
CA GLN A 91 -6.68 1.35 12.19
C GLN A 91 -6.81 0.12 11.29
N THR A 92 -6.32 -1.04 11.76
CA THR A 92 -6.41 -2.29 11.01
C THR A 92 -7.87 -2.67 10.83
N LEU A 93 -8.67 -2.72 11.90
CA LEU A 93 -10.11 -3.01 11.82
C LEU A 93 -10.86 -2.03 10.93
N LYS A 94 -10.56 -0.73 11.07
CA LYS A 94 -11.15 0.32 10.24
C LYS A 94 -10.82 0.11 8.77
N ALA A 95 -9.58 -0.27 8.44
CA ALA A 95 -9.18 -0.53 7.07
C ALA A 95 -9.93 -1.71 6.43
N PHE A 96 -10.19 -2.77 7.20
CA PHE A 96 -10.99 -3.91 6.75
C PHE A 96 -12.46 -3.54 6.54
N SER A 97 -13.07 -2.82 7.48
CA SER A 97 -14.45 -2.34 7.37
C SER A 97 -14.62 -1.42 6.15
N GLU A 98 -13.73 -0.43 5.98
CA GLU A 98 -13.78 0.48 4.82
C GLU A 98 -13.57 -0.27 3.49
N ALA A 99 -12.72 -1.30 3.46
CA ALA A 99 -12.49 -2.12 2.28
C ALA A 99 -13.70 -2.99 1.90
N GLU A 100 -14.46 -3.48 2.88
CA GLU A 100 -15.70 -4.24 2.68
C GLU A 100 -16.84 -3.33 2.19
N ASP A 101 -16.98 -2.17 2.82
CA ASP A 101 -18.01 -1.19 2.47
C ASP A 101 -17.80 -0.63 1.06
N TYR A 102 -16.55 -0.50 0.61
CA TYR A 102 -16.21 0.01 -0.71
C TYR A 102 -16.81 -0.83 -1.84
N ASP A 103 -17.51 -0.18 -2.78
CA ASP A 103 -18.08 -0.82 -3.96
C ASP A 103 -17.09 -0.78 -5.14
N GLY A 104 -16.01 -1.56 -5.00
CA GLY A 104 -14.93 -1.65 -5.96
C GLY A 104 -13.84 -2.63 -5.57
N CYS A 105 -12.67 -2.50 -6.19
CA CYS A 105 -11.49 -3.29 -5.84
C CYS A 105 -10.81 -2.67 -4.61
N SER A 106 -10.48 -3.52 -3.64
CA SER A 106 -9.79 -3.14 -2.41
C SER A 106 -8.48 -3.92 -2.29
N VAL A 107 -7.40 -3.26 -1.91
CA VAL A 107 -6.08 -3.88 -1.68
C VAL A 107 -5.62 -3.52 -0.28
N ILE A 108 -5.45 -4.53 0.58
CA ILE A 108 -4.90 -4.35 1.93
C ILE A 108 -3.53 -5.02 1.98
N VAL A 109 -2.50 -4.27 2.31
CA VAL A 109 -1.13 -4.76 2.50
C VAL A 109 -0.83 -4.78 3.99
N ALA A 110 -0.72 -5.98 4.57
CA ALA A 110 -0.42 -6.17 5.99
C ALA A 110 1.04 -6.57 6.21
N TYR A 111 1.73 -5.83 7.09
CA TYR A 111 3.05 -6.25 7.55
C TYR A 111 2.97 -7.50 8.42
N SER A 112 3.64 -8.57 8.00
CA SER A 112 3.62 -9.87 8.68
C SER A 112 5.05 -10.30 9.03
N PRO A 113 5.48 -10.14 10.30
CA PRO A 113 6.78 -10.64 10.73
C PRO A 113 6.87 -12.15 10.58
N CYS A 114 8.03 -12.64 10.17
CA CYS A 114 8.25 -14.05 9.85
C CYS A 114 9.50 -14.57 10.55
N ILE A 115 9.56 -15.89 10.79
CA ILE A 115 10.76 -16.56 11.28
C ILE A 115 12.00 -16.31 10.41
N GLU A 116 11.80 -16.05 9.11
CA GLU A 116 12.88 -15.74 8.16
C GLU A 116 13.50 -14.35 8.40
N HIS A 117 12.78 -13.43 9.06
CA HIS A 117 13.37 -12.16 9.51
C HIS A 117 14.39 -12.37 10.62
N LYS A 118 14.24 -13.48 11.36
CA LYS A 118 15.11 -13.89 12.45
C LYS A 118 15.26 -12.74 13.47
N ASN A 119 14.14 -12.31 14.01
CA ASN A 119 14.08 -11.26 15.04
C ASN A 119 14.85 -11.73 16.28
N LEU A 120 15.68 -10.86 16.85
CA LEU A 120 16.47 -11.16 18.04
C LEU A 120 15.57 -11.37 19.27
N ASP A 121 14.48 -10.60 19.35
CA ASP A 121 13.48 -10.70 20.42
C ASP A 121 12.52 -11.91 20.26
N ALA A 122 12.81 -12.85 19.37
CA ALA A 122 11.96 -13.99 19.05
C ALA A 122 10.55 -13.63 18.54
N MET A 123 9.76 -14.65 18.18
CA MET A 123 8.41 -14.47 17.61
C MET A 123 7.34 -14.14 18.67
N THR A 124 7.63 -14.30 19.97
CA THR A 124 6.71 -13.94 21.05
C THR A 124 6.48 -12.43 21.13
N HIS A 125 7.43 -11.62 20.68
CA HIS A 125 7.38 -10.16 20.71
C HIS A 125 6.95 -9.53 19.36
N THR A 126 6.31 -10.31 18.50
CA THR A 126 5.90 -9.90 17.14
C THR A 126 5.09 -8.60 17.11
N MET A 127 4.14 -8.41 18.04
CA MET A 127 3.32 -7.19 18.05
C MET A 127 4.13 -5.94 18.40
N GLN A 128 5.10 -6.05 19.32
CA GLN A 128 6.01 -4.96 19.69
C GLN A 128 6.94 -4.62 18.52
N HIS A 129 7.40 -5.64 17.79
CA HIS A 129 8.19 -5.44 16.57
C HIS A 129 7.39 -4.71 15.49
N GLN A 130 6.14 -5.11 15.25
CA GLN A 130 5.23 -4.43 14.32
C GLN A 130 5.03 -2.94 14.67
N ALA A 131 4.92 -2.61 15.97
CA ALA A 131 4.85 -1.23 16.43
C ALA A 131 6.13 -0.44 16.13
N THR A 132 7.30 -1.04 16.41
CA THR A 132 8.63 -0.47 16.13
C THR A 132 8.84 -0.21 14.64
N VAL A 133 8.42 -1.15 13.81
CA VAL A 133 8.49 -1.06 12.34
C VAL A 133 7.63 0.09 11.79
N ALA A 134 6.45 0.33 12.36
CA ALA A 134 5.63 1.47 11.99
C ALA A 134 6.20 2.81 12.52
N ALA A 135 6.68 2.82 13.77
CA ALA A 135 7.25 3.98 14.44
C ALA A 135 8.54 4.49 13.78
N SER A 136 9.31 3.60 13.15
CA SER A 136 10.52 3.92 12.39
C SER A 136 10.26 4.43 10.97
N GLY A 137 9.02 4.32 10.48
CA GLY A 137 8.67 4.66 9.09
C GLY A 137 9.11 3.60 8.07
N TYR A 138 9.74 2.51 8.52
CA TYR A 138 10.10 1.39 7.68
C TYR A 138 8.86 0.79 6.98
N PHE A 139 7.75 0.68 7.71
CA PHE A 139 6.45 0.29 7.15
C PHE A 139 5.38 1.34 7.50
N PRO A 140 5.10 2.30 6.60
CA PRO A 140 4.12 3.35 6.85
C PRO A 140 2.69 2.81 6.83
N ILE A 141 1.85 3.32 7.71
CA ILE A 141 0.44 2.95 7.85
C ILE A 141 -0.42 4.08 7.31
N TYR A 142 -1.26 3.77 6.34
CA TYR A 142 -2.10 4.74 5.65
C TYR A 142 -3.30 4.06 4.99
N ARG A 143 -4.28 4.87 4.60
CA ARG A 143 -5.46 4.46 3.84
C ARG A 143 -5.69 5.45 2.70
N TYR A 144 -6.05 4.91 1.54
CA TYR A 144 -6.48 5.66 0.37
C TYR A 144 -7.90 5.23 0.05
N ASN A 145 -8.85 6.14 0.22
CA ASN A 145 -10.26 5.89 0.01
C ASN A 145 -10.79 6.76 -1.15
N PRO A 146 -11.04 6.17 -2.33
CA PRO A 146 -11.58 6.87 -3.49
C PRO A 146 -12.94 7.56 -3.24
N MET A 147 -13.72 7.09 -2.25
CA MET A 147 -15.03 7.69 -1.93
C MET A 147 -14.87 9.10 -1.38
N LEU A 148 -13.80 9.38 -0.64
CA LEU A 148 -13.53 10.71 -0.11
C LEU A 148 -13.27 11.71 -1.24
N LYS A 149 -12.63 11.27 -2.34
CA LYS A 149 -12.42 12.08 -3.55
C LYS A 149 -13.75 12.51 -4.17
N ARG A 150 -14.76 11.63 -4.20
CA ARG A 150 -16.12 11.95 -4.66
C ARG A 150 -16.81 13.00 -3.79
N MET A 151 -16.45 13.07 -2.51
CA MET A 151 -16.96 14.05 -1.56
C MET A 151 -16.13 15.36 -1.54
N GLY A 152 -15.16 15.52 -2.45
CA GLY A 152 -14.26 16.67 -2.47
C GLY A 152 -13.27 16.70 -1.31
N LYS A 153 -13.08 15.58 -0.61
CA LYS A 153 -12.11 15.43 0.49
C LYS A 153 -10.85 14.73 -0.03
N ASN A 154 -9.75 14.90 0.71
CA ASN A 154 -8.52 14.19 0.41
C ASN A 154 -8.73 12.67 0.55
N PRO A 155 -8.50 11.87 -0.50
CA PRO A 155 -8.61 10.41 -0.41
C PRO A 155 -7.50 9.76 0.40
N PHE A 156 -6.34 10.40 0.53
CA PHE A 156 -5.20 9.84 1.23
C PHE A 156 -5.16 10.28 2.70
N VAL A 157 -5.16 9.30 3.60
CA VAL A 157 -5.06 9.49 5.05
C VAL A 157 -3.82 8.77 5.56
N LEU A 158 -2.86 9.54 6.06
CA LEU A 158 -1.67 9.00 6.71
C LEU A 158 -1.98 8.77 8.19
N ASP A 159 -2.11 7.51 8.59
CA ASP A 159 -2.37 7.14 9.99
C ASP A 159 -1.06 7.19 10.83
N THR A 160 0.11 7.03 10.22
CA THR A 160 1.43 7.27 10.85
C THR A 160 1.75 8.77 10.94
N LYS A 161 1.28 9.44 12.00
CA LYS A 161 1.42 10.90 12.16
C LYS A 161 2.85 11.41 12.34
N LYS A 162 3.71 10.67 13.06
CA LYS A 162 5.10 11.07 13.34
C LYS A 162 5.98 9.83 13.47
N LEU A 163 7.19 9.91 12.93
CA LEU A 163 8.24 8.92 13.18
C LEU A 163 8.89 9.22 14.52
N THR A 164 8.83 8.26 15.44
CA THR A 164 9.45 8.38 16.79
C THR A 164 10.76 7.62 16.89
N MET A 165 11.05 6.75 15.92
CA MET A 165 12.27 5.95 15.87
C MET A 165 12.95 6.11 14.51
N GLY A 166 14.24 5.75 14.43
CA GLY A 166 14.96 5.64 13.15
C GLY A 166 14.88 4.22 12.58
N VAL A 167 15.27 4.05 11.32
CA VAL A 167 15.32 2.74 10.65
C VAL A 167 16.23 1.75 11.39
N ASP A 168 17.25 2.23 12.11
CA ASP A 168 18.17 1.40 12.88
C ASP A 168 17.48 0.52 13.93
N ALA A 169 16.37 0.99 14.51
CA ALA A 169 15.59 0.21 15.47
C ALA A 169 15.06 -1.10 14.87
N VAL A 170 14.80 -1.13 13.56
CA VAL A 170 14.40 -2.33 12.84
C VAL A 170 15.62 -3.13 12.41
N LEU A 171 16.63 -2.44 11.85
CA LEU A 171 17.85 -3.09 11.33
C LEU A 171 18.65 -3.83 12.40
N ASP A 172 18.71 -3.28 13.61
CA ASP A 172 19.45 -3.88 14.71
C ASP A 172 18.67 -5.06 15.35
N ASN A 173 17.34 -5.10 15.25
CA ASN A 173 16.53 -6.20 15.77
C ASN A 173 16.44 -7.42 14.83
N GLU A 174 16.64 -7.22 13.52
CA GLU A 174 16.47 -8.28 12.53
C GLU A 174 17.80 -8.84 12.03
N MET A 175 18.06 -10.14 12.28
CA MET A 175 19.33 -10.77 11.88
C MET A 175 19.56 -10.76 10.37
N ARG A 176 18.52 -10.61 9.53
CA ARG A 176 18.70 -10.50 8.06
C ARG A 176 19.52 -9.26 7.65
N PHE A 177 19.53 -8.20 8.45
CA PHE A 177 20.41 -7.05 8.24
C PHE A 177 21.72 -7.19 9.02
N GLY A 178 21.65 -7.71 10.25
CA GLY A 178 22.84 -8.01 11.06
C GLY A 178 23.83 -8.99 10.38
N ALA A 179 23.34 -9.92 9.58
CA ALA A 179 24.17 -10.83 8.79
C ALA A 179 25.02 -10.10 7.74
N LEU A 180 24.48 -9.06 7.10
CA LEU A 180 25.24 -8.23 6.17
C LEU A 180 26.30 -7.41 6.93
N LYS A 181 25.92 -6.77 8.04
CA LYS A 181 26.82 -5.99 8.90
C LYS A 181 28.05 -6.79 9.34
N LYS A 182 27.88 -8.08 9.65
CA LYS A 182 28.98 -8.98 10.03
C LYS A 182 29.89 -9.36 8.87
N ARG A 183 29.34 -9.50 7.66
CA ARG A 183 30.10 -9.97 6.49
C ARG A 183 30.78 -8.83 5.74
N ASP A 184 30.10 -7.69 5.60
CA ASP A 184 30.54 -6.53 4.83
C ASP A 184 29.98 -5.24 5.45
N ALA A 185 30.80 -4.62 6.30
CA ALA A 185 30.41 -3.43 7.05
C ALA A 185 30.28 -2.18 6.17
N ASP A 186 31.06 -2.08 5.10
CA ASP A 186 31.04 -0.92 4.20
C ASP A 186 29.80 -0.97 3.30
N LEU A 187 29.48 -2.15 2.77
CA LEU A 187 28.24 -2.35 2.02
C LEU A 187 27.00 -2.17 2.91
N TYR A 188 27.05 -2.63 4.16
CA TYR A 188 25.99 -2.39 5.14
C TYR A 188 25.77 -0.88 5.37
N LYS A 189 26.84 -0.10 5.59
CA LYS A 189 26.72 1.37 5.78
C LYS A 189 26.07 2.03 4.56
N LYS A 190 26.46 1.61 3.34
CA LYS A 190 25.86 2.09 2.10
C LYS A 190 24.36 1.81 2.05
N TYR A 191 23.94 0.55 2.17
CA TYR A 191 22.53 0.19 2.09
C TYR A 191 21.68 0.73 3.23
N ARG A 192 22.25 0.86 4.44
CA ARG A 192 21.58 1.50 5.57
C ARG A 192 21.32 2.98 5.28
N SER A 193 22.27 3.68 4.68
CA SER A 193 22.08 5.08 4.26
C SER A 193 21.04 5.21 3.14
N GLU A 194 21.06 4.33 2.15
CA GLU A 194 20.08 4.32 1.05
C GLU A 194 18.67 4.01 1.56
N LEU A 195 18.52 3.05 2.48
CA LEU A 195 17.23 2.73 3.12
C LEU A 195 16.69 3.90 3.94
N ASP A 196 17.52 4.56 4.74
CA ASP A 196 17.10 5.72 5.55
C ASP A 196 16.64 6.88 4.65
N ALA A 197 17.39 7.17 3.58
CA ALA A 197 17.01 8.18 2.60
C ALA A 197 15.65 7.84 1.95
N TRP A 198 15.48 6.60 1.50
CA TRP A 198 14.24 6.11 0.90
C TRP A 198 13.03 6.19 1.85
N VAL A 199 13.20 5.79 3.11
CA VAL A 199 12.15 5.87 4.14
C VAL A 199 11.74 7.32 4.38
N ARG A 200 12.71 8.25 4.51
CA ARG A 200 12.43 9.67 4.74
C ARG A 200 11.78 10.34 3.55
N GLU A 201 12.24 10.04 2.33
CA GLU A 201 11.64 10.57 1.11
C GLU A 201 10.20 10.10 0.95
N ARG A 202 9.95 8.80 1.11
CA ARG A 202 8.60 8.22 1.06
C ARG A 202 7.70 8.82 2.13
N TYR A 203 8.19 8.98 3.36
CA TYR A 203 7.42 9.60 4.43
C TYR A 203 7.07 11.06 4.12
N SER A 204 8.03 11.84 3.62
CA SER A 204 7.81 13.24 3.22
C SER A 204 6.82 13.34 2.06
N LYS A 205 6.86 12.40 1.10
CA LYS A 205 5.86 12.28 0.04
C LYS A 205 4.46 12.03 0.60
N TYR A 206 4.31 11.10 1.53
CA TYR A 206 3.00 10.80 2.14
C TYR A 206 2.47 11.92 3.01
N GLN A 207 3.34 12.65 3.71
CA GLN A 207 2.93 13.86 4.43
C GLN A 207 2.38 14.92 3.48
N ARG A 208 3.04 15.14 2.33
CA ARG A 208 2.53 16.04 1.29
C ARG A 208 1.17 15.58 0.76
N TRP A 209 1.02 14.28 0.46
CA TRP A 209 -0.27 13.73 0.01
C TRP A 209 -1.37 13.89 1.05
N ALA A 210 -1.07 13.71 2.33
CA ALA A 210 -2.03 13.90 3.41
C ALA A 210 -2.42 15.38 3.59
N ALA A 211 -1.49 16.31 3.35
CA ALA A 211 -1.72 17.75 3.54
C ALA A 211 -2.39 18.43 2.33
N LEU A 212 -1.93 18.15 1.11
CA LEU A 212 -2.34 18.86 -0.12
C LEU A 212 -3.36 18.09 -0.96
N GLY A 213 -3.65 16.84 -0.59
CA GLY A 213 -4.30 15.92 -1.50
C GLY A 213 -3.29 15.16 -2.34
N HIS A 214 -3.65 13.96 -2.77
CA HIS A 214 -2.94 13.28 -3.84
C HIS A 214 -3.21 14.05 -5.14
N GLU A 215 -2.26 14.89 -5.57
CA GLU A 215 -2.36 15.62 -6.83
C GLU A 215 -2.42 14.62 -7.98
N ASP A 216 -3.58 14.52 -8.63
CA ASP A 216 -3.66 13.86 -9.93
C ASP A 216 -2.74 14.62 -10.88
N ILE A 217 -1.69 13.95 -11.36
CA ILE A 217 -0.77 14.48 -12.36
C ILE A 217 -1.57 14.74 -13.64
N SER A 218 -2.21 15.91 -13.75
CA SER A 218 -2.94 16.30 -14.95
C SER A 218 -2.94 17.82 -15.14
N ASN A 219 -1.75 18.39 -15.36
CA ASN A 219 -1.58 19.66 -16.10
C ASN A 219 -1.83 19.43 -17.62
N GLY A 220 -2.93 18.74 -17.91
CA GLY A 220 -3.24 18.14 -19.20
C GLY A 220 -4.15 18.97 -20.09
N VAL A 221 -4.41 18.48 -21.31
CA VAL A 221 -5.43 19.06 -22.20
C VAL A 221 -6.79 19.00 -21.49
N PRO A 222 -7.56 20.11 -21.41
CA PRO A 222 -8.83 20.12 -20.71
C PRO A 222 -9.86 19.22 -21.39
N LEU A 223 -10.46 18.30 -20.65
CA LEU A 223 -11.51 17.39 -21.11
C LEU A 223 -12.76 17.57 -20.24
N THR A 224 -13.90 17.91 -20.86
CA THR A 224 -15.17 18.01 -20.13
C THR A 224 -15.99 16.74 -20.36
N LEU A 225 -16.32 16.02 -19.29
CA LEU A 225 -17.12 14.79 -19.34
C LEU A 225 -18.53 15.07 -18.84
N LEU A 226 -19.51 15.07 -19.74
CA LEU A 226 -20.93 15.19 -19.40
C LEU A 226 -21.54 13.80 -19.28
N TYR A 227 -22.24 13.52 -18.18
CA TYR A 227 -22.94 12.25 -17.99
C TYR A 227 -24.33 12.46 -17.41
N GLY A 228 -25.30 11.65 -17.84
CA GLY A 228 -26.65 11.58 -17.28
C GLY A 228 -26.81 10.28 -16.50
N THR A 229 -27.33 10.35 -15.29
CA THR A 229 -27.48 9.17 -14.42
C THR A 229 -28.83 9.21 -13.71
N GLU A 230 -29.66 8.19 -13.92
CA GLU A 230 -30.91 8.02 -13.15
C GLU A 230 -30.70 7.12 -11.93
N THR A 231 -29.71 6.22 -11.98
CA THR A 231 -29.51 5.16 -10.98
C THR A 231 -28.09 5.13 -10.39
N GLY A 232 -27.26 6.15 -10.64
CA GLY A 232 -25.87 6.26 -10.14
C GLY A 232 -24.83 5.40 -10.89
N THR A 233 -25.25 4.49 -11.76
CA THR A 233 -24.33 3.63 -12.53
C THR A 233 -23.51 4.40 -13.56
N THR A 234 -24.12 5.33 -14.29
CA THR A 234 -23.40 6.18 -15.25
C THR A 234 -22.42 7.12 -14.56
N GLU A 235 -22.68 7.50 -13.30
CA GLU A 235 -21.75 8.28 -12.49
C GLU A 235 -20.48 7.49 -12.16
N ALA A 236 -20.63 6.23 -11.71
CA ALA A 236 -19.48 5.38 -11.44
C ALA A 236 -18.62 5.15 -12.70
N LEU A 237 -19.26 5.00 -13.86
CA LEU A 237 -18.57 4.88 -15.15
C LEU A 237 -17.88 6.19 -15.56
N ALA A 238 -18.57 7.32 -15.42
CA ALA A 238 -18.02 8.64 -15.71
C ALA A 238 -16.77 8.93 -14.88
N TYR A 239 -16.79 8.59 -13.59
CA TYR A 239 -15.63 8.69 -12.71
C TYR A 239 -14.45 7.83 -13.20
N ARG A 240 -14.70 6.57 -13.59
CA ARG A 240 -13.64 5.68 -14.12
C ARG A 240 -13.03 6.24 -15.40
N VAL A 241 -13.86 6.74 -16.31
CA VAL A 241 -13.39 7.34 -17.57
C VAL A 241 -12.60 8.62 -17.30
N ALA A 242 -13.06 9.45 -16.37
CA ALA A 242 -12.34 10.66 -15.98
C ALA A 242 -10.95 10.32 -15.41
N GLU A 243 -10.83 9.28 -14.59
CA GLU A 243 -9.55 8.89 -14.02
C GLU A 243 -8.57 8.32 -15.06
N LEU A 244 -9.06 7.47 -15.96
CA LEU A 244 -8.25 6.98 -17.09
C LEU A 244 -7.77 8.12 -18.00
N ALA A 245 -8.58 9.15 -18.18
CA ALA A 245 -8.18 10.34 -18.92
C ALA A 245 -7.17 11.19 -18.13
N ARG A 246 -7.32 11.36 -16.82
CA ARG A 246 -6.30 12.04 -15.98
C ARG A 246 -4.94 11.34 -16.05
N GLN A 247 -4.91 10.00 -15.98
CA GLN A 247 -3.70 9.20 -16.15
C GLN A 247 -2.99 9.41 -17.49
N ARG A 248 -3.75 9.74 -18.53
CA ARG A 248 -3.20 10.05 -19.87
C ARG A 248 -2.81 11.52 -20.03
N GLY A 249 -2.80 12.29 -18.94
CA GLY A 249 -2.44 13.70 -18.95
C GLY A 249 -3.54 14.59 -19.53
N TYR A 250 -4.82 14.33 -19.21
CA TYR A 250 -5.94 15.23 -19.50
C TYR A 250 -6.46 15.88 -18.21
N ALA A 251 -6.72 17.19 -18.23
CA ALA A 251 -7.33 17.91 -17.12
C ALA A 251 -8.86 17.74 -17.17
N VAL A 252 -9.39 16.70 -16.51
CA VAL A 252 -10.80 16.30 -16.66
C VAL A 252 -11.73 17.02 -15.68
N ARG A 253 -12.77 17.68 -16.21
CA ARG A 253 -13.92 18.21 -15.46
C ARG A 253 -15.18 17.39 -15.78
N SER A 254 -15.78 16.75 -14.79
CA SER A 254 -17.00 15.96 -14.96
C SER A 254 -18.23 16.72 -14.46
N TRP A 255 -19.30 16.78 -15.25
CA TRP A 255 -20.58 17.40 -14.87
C TRP A 255 -21.74 16.42 -15.08
N SER A 256 -22.63 16.36 -14.09
CA SER A 256 -23.90 15.66 -14.23
C SER A 256 -24.89 16.54 -15.01
N ALA A 257 -25.38 16.04 -16.13
CA ALA A 257 -26.45 16.65 -16.90
C ALA A 257 -27.82 16.26 -16.33
N MET A 258 -28.12 16.68 -15.09
CA MET A 258 -29.44 16.48 -14.51
C MET A 258 -29.83 17.62 -13.56
N ARG A 259 -30.30 18.73 -14.15
CA ARG A 259 -31.30 19.67 -13.59
C ARG A 259 -32.05 20.31 -14.77
N TRP A 260 -33.05 19.62 -15.27
CA TRP A 260 -34.16 20.19 -16.04
C TRP A 260 -35.47 19.73 -15.39
N THR A 261 -35.74 20.26 -14.19
CA THR A 261 -37.06 20.49 -13.58
C THR A 261 -36.88 21.51 -12.49
#